data_AF-A0A921MDA5-F1
#
_entry.id   AF-A0A921MDA5-F1
#
_cell.length_a   1.000
_cell.length_b   1.000
_cell.length_c   1.000
_cell.angle_alpha   90.00
_cell.angle_beta   90.00
_cell.angle_gamma   90.00
#
_symmetry.space_group_name_H-M   'P 1'
#
loop_
_entity.id
_entity.type
_entity.pdbx_description
1 polymer ?
#
loop_
_entity_poly.entity_id
_entity_poly.type
_entity_poly.pdbx_seq_one_letter_code
_entity_poly.pdbx_strand_id
1 'polypeptide(L)'
;MAQEAQPLGAFTPFAYAACLLFSLFGMLMLDWRHRLFWFADARRAAIVHVVGVAAFLLWDAGGIALGVFFRGETPYMTGVLLAPELPVEELLFLIFLCWLTMNVYTGAVRLLERRRERA
;
A
#
# COMPACT_ATOMS: atom_id res chain seq x y z
N MET A 1 -32.56 9.73 16.27
CA MET A 1 -31.36 10.02 17.08
C MET A 1 -30.27 10.46 16.11
N ALA A 2 -30.11 11.77 15.92
CA ALA A 2 -28.97 12.29 15.17
C ALA A 2 -27.74 12.04 16.05
N GLN A 3 -26.83 11.19 15.58
CA GLN A 3 -25.55 11.01 16.25
C GLN A 3 -24.79 12.33 16.07
N GLU A 4 -24.73 13.15 17.13
CA GLU A 4 -23.87 14.31 17.13
C GLU A 4 -22.45 13.79 16.87
N ALA A 5 -21.92 14.10 15.69
CA ALA A 5 -20.56 13.76 15.34
C ALA A 5 -19.66 14.47 16.34
N GLN A 6 -19.03 13.69 17.23
CA GLN A 6 -17.92 14.13 18.08
C GLN A 6 -17.00 15.04 17.22
N PRO A 7 -16.61 16.25 17.68
CA PRO A 7 -15.73 17.10 16.90
C PRO A 7 -14.47 16.31 16.58
N LEU A 8 -14.32 15.97 15.30
CA LEU A 8 -13.15 15.26 14.81
C LEU A 8 -11.97 16.22 14.98
N GLY A 9 -10.88 15.73 15.59
CA GLY A 9 -9.68 16.53 15.74
C GLY A 9 -9.18 17.00 14.36
N ALA A 10 -8.51 18.14 14.30
CA ALA A 10 -7.99 18.69 13.04
C ALA A 10 -7.10 17.71 12.24
N PHE A 11 -6.55 16.69 12.91
CA PHE A 11 -5.67 15.68 12.31
C PHE A 11 -6.39 14.39 11.87
N THR A 12 -7.68 14.22 12.19
CA THR A 12 -8.42 13.01 11.85
C THR A 12 -8.40 12.69 10.34
N PRO A 13 -8.53 13.67 9.42
CA PRO A 13 -8.44 13.43 7.97
C PRO A 13 -7.09 12.89 7.49
N PHE A 14 -6.04 12.94 8.32
CA PHE A 14 -4.71 12.44 7.96
C PHE A 14 -4.41 11.07 8.58
N ALA A 15 -5.31 10.53 9.40
CA ALA A 15 -5.06 9.30 10.15
C ALA A 15 -4.76 8.11 9.22
N TYR A 16 -5.50 7.95 8.12
CA TYR A 16 -5.27 6.85 7.19
C TYR A 16 -3.93 6.99 6.46
N ALA A 17 -3.64 8.18 5.92
CA ALA A 17 -2.37 8.47 5.28
C ALA A 17 -1.19 8.27 6.25
N ALA A 18 -1.32 8.68 7.52
CA ALA A 18 -0.29 8.48 8.54
C ALA A 18 -0.04 7.00 8.82
N CYS A 19 -1.09 6.19 8.94
CA CYS A 19 -0.96 4.74 9.07
C CYS A 19 -0.24 4.12 7.86
N LEU A 20 -0.61 4.51 6.63
CA LEU A 20 0.05 4.03 5.41
C LEU A 20 1.54 4.41 5.38
N LEU A 21 1.88 5.66 5.72
CA LEU A 21 3.26 6.12 5.79
C LEU A 21 4.07 5.38 6.86
N PHE A 22 3.47 5.13 8.03
CA PHE A 22 4.09 4.33 9.09
C PHE A 22 4.34 2.88 8.62
N SER A 23 3.36 2.27 7.96
CA SER A 23 3.49 0.92 7.40
C SER A 23 4.54 0.85 6.29
N LEU A 24 4.60 1.85 5.39
CA LEU A 24 5.63 1.98 4.36
C LEU A 24 7.02 2.12 4.98
N PHE A 25 7.16 2.93 6.04
CA PHE A 25 8.41 3.04 6.78
C PHE A 25 8.83 1.69 7.37
N GLY A 26 7.89 0.92 7.95
CA GLY A 26 8.14 -0.44 8.40
C GLY A 26 8.64 -1.37 7.28
N MET A 27 8.03 -1.30 6.10
CA MET A 27 8.47 -2.07 4.93
C MET A 27 9.87 -1.67 4.46
N LEU A 28 10.16 -0.37 4.43
CA LEU A 28 11.48 0.15 4.10
C LEU A 28 12.54 -0.36 5.09
N MET A 29 12.27 -0.33 6.40
CA MET A 29 13.20 -0.82 7.41
C MET A 29 13.46 -2.32 7.30
N LEU A 30 12.40 -3.12 7.09
CA LEU A 30 12.53 -4.57 6.90
C LEU A 30 13.34 -4.90 5.64
N ASP A 31 13.00 -4.25 4.53
CA ASP A 31 13.68 -4.44 3.26
C ASP A 31 15.15 -4.00 3.36
N TRP A 32 15.44 -2.88 4.02
CA TRP A 32 16.82 -2.41 4.23
C TRP A 32 17.63 -3.39 5.10
N ARG A 33 17.09 -3.77 6.26
CA ARG A 33 17.76 -4.66 7.22
C ARG A 33 18.07 -6.02 6.64
N HIS A 34 17.13 -6.59 5.89
CA HIS A 34 17.22 -7.95 5.37
C HIS A 34 17.59 -8.00 3.89
N ARG A 35 17.71 -6.87 3.20
CA ARG A 35 17.97 -6.74 1.77
C ARG A 35 17.01 -7.60 0.94
N LEU A 36 15.71 -7.39 1.09
CA LEU A 36 14.68 -8.32 0.61
C LEU A 36 14.35 -8.09 -0.87
N PHE A 37 14.05 -6.86 -1.24
CA PHE A 37 13.49 -6.50 -2.53
C PHE A 37 14.20 -5.28 -3.14
N TRP A 38 13.94 -4.06 -2.67
CA TRP A 38 14.61 -2.85 -3.18
C TRP A 38 16.11 -2.85 -2.91
N PHE A 39 16.51 -3.31 -1.73
CA PHE A 39 17.92 -3.38 -1.34
C PHE A 39 18.61 -4.66 -1.83
N ALA A 40 17.86 -5.57 -2.45
CA ALA A 40 18.42 -6.71 -3.19
C ALA A 40 18.81 -6.31 -4.62
N ASP A 41 17.88 -5.70 -5.37
CA ASP A 41 18.11 -5.19 -6.73
C ASP A 41 17.11 -4.05 -7.03
N ALA A 42 17.59 -2.81 -6.95
CA ALA A 42 16.74 -1.63 -7.12
C ALA A 42 16.13 -1.50 -8.52
N ARG A 43 16.81 -1.99 -9.57
CA ARG A 43 16.30 -1.91 -10.94
C ARG A 43 15.13 -2.87 -11.12
N ARG A 44 15.28 -4.12 -10.68
CA ARG A 44 14.18 -5.10 -10.73
C ARG A 44 13.03 -4.67 -9.82
N ALA A 45 13.34 -4.17 -8.63
CA ALA A 45 12.34 -3.69 -7.70
C ALA A 45 11.50 -2.56 -8.30
N ALA A 46 12.15 -1.55 -8.89
CA ALA A 46 11.46 -0.45 -9.57
C ALA A 46 10.52 -0.95 -10.68
N ILE A 47 10.99 -1.85 -11.54
CA ILE A 47 10.17 -2.40 -12.63
C ILE A 47 8.95 -3.14 -12.07
N VAL A 48 9.15 -4.04 -11.10
CA VAL A 48 8.07 -4.83 -10.50
C VAL A 48 7.06 -3.93 -9.79
N HIS A 49 7.52 -2.93 -9.03
CA HIS A 49 6.63 -1.98 -8.35
C HIS A 49 5.82 -1.16 -9.34
N VAL A 50 6.46 -0.56 -10.34
CA VAL A 50 5.78 0.27 -11.34
C VAL A 50 4.75 -0.56 -12.11
N VAL A 51 5.12 -1.76 -12.56
CA VAL A 51 4.21 -2.65 -13.29
C VAL A 51 3.06 -3.10 -12.40
N GLY A 52 3.34 -3.49 -11.15
CA GLY A 52 2.31 -3.93 -10.20
C GLY A 52 1.31 -2.82 -9.88
N VAL A 53 1.79 -1.64 -9.53
CA VAL A 53 0.94 -0.47 -9.25
C VAL A 53 0.14 -0.08 -10.49
N ALA A 54 0.76 -0.03 -11.67
CA ALA A 54 0.05 0.28 -12.91
C ALA A 54 -1.04 -0.75 -13.23
N ALA A 55 -0.78 -2.04 -13.04
CA ALA A 55 -1.77 -3.09 -13.26
C ALA A 55 -2.98 -2.94 -12.32
N PHE A 56 -2.75 -2.64 -11.03
CA PHE A 56 -3.84 -2.39 -10.09
C PHE A 56 -4.59 -1.10 -10.39
N LEU A 57 -3.91 -0.02 -10.78
CA LEU A 57 -4.59 1.21 -11.19
C LEU A 57 -5.46 1.02 -12.43
N LEU A 58 -5.02 0.22 -13.40
CA LEU A 58 -5.83 -0.14 -14.56
C LEU A 58 -7.04 -0.98 -14.15
N TRP A 59 -6.87 -1.86 -13.16
CA TRP A 59 -7.96 -2.62 -12.58
C TRP A 59 -8.98 -1.73 -11.86
N ASP A 60 -8.50 -0.81 -11.01
CA ASP A 60 -9.33 0.17 -10.30
C ASP A 60 -10.11 1.03 -11.29
N ALA A 61 -9.45 1.54 -12.33
CA ALA A 61 -10.09 2.31 -13.39
C ALA A 61 -11.20 1.51 -14.08
N GLY A 62 -10.97 0.22 -14.33
CA GLY A 62 -11.99 -0.69 -14.86
C GLY A 62 -13.17 -0.85 -13.91
N GLY A 63 -12.92 -1.06 -12.62
CA GLY A 63 -13.98 -1.20 -11.62
C GLY A 63 -14.78 0.09 -11.38
N ILE A 64 -14.14 1.25 -11.44
CA ILE A 64 -14.80 2.57 -11.39
C ILE A 64 -15.67 2.76 -12.64
N ALA A 65 -15.13 2.48 -13.83
CA ALA A 65 -15.87 2.63 -15.09
C ALA A 65 -17.10 1.71 -15.17
N LEU A 66 -17.03 0.53 -14.55
CA LEU A 66 -18.14 -0.42 -14.45
C LEU A 66 -19.13 -0.10 -13.30
N GLY A 67 -18.84 0.91 -12.47
CA GLY A 67 -19.67 1.25 -11.30
C GLY A 67 -19.65 0.18 -10.21
N VAL A 68 -18.54 -0.56 -10.09
CA VAL A 68 -18.32 -1.58 -9.05
C VAL A 68 -17.51 -1.02 -7.89
N PHE A 69 -16.55 -0.14 -8.16
CA PHE A 69 -15.76 0.54 -7.14
C PHE A 69 -16.29 1.94 -6.89
N PHE A 70 -16.59 2.21 -5.62
CA PHE A 70 -17.03 3.50 -5.11
C PHE A 70 -16.13 3.93 -3.96
N ARG A 71 -15.88 5.23 -3.84
CA ARG A 71 -15.18 5.77 -2.69
C ARG A 71 -16.07 5.70 -1.46
N GLY A 72 -15.57 5.04 -0.41
CA GLY A 72 -16.13 5.23 0.92
C GLY A 72 -15.70 6.59 1.46
N GLU A 73 -16.62 7.57 1.53
CA GLU A 73 -16.33 8.82 2.24
C GLU A 73 -16.19 8.53 3.74
N THR A 74 -14.95 8.54 4.23
CA THR A 74 -14.66 8.40 5.66
C THR A 74 -13.98 9.66 6.18
N PRO A 75 -14.20 10.01 7.47
CA PRO A 75 -13.55 11.17 8.08
C PRO A 75 -12.03 11.06 8.22
N TYR A 76 -11.45 9.91 7.86
CA TYR A 76 -10.04 9.59 8.04
C TYR A 76 -9.18 9.83 6.79
N MET A 77 -9.81 10.19 5.68
CA MET A 77 -9.14 10.46 4.41
C MET A 77 -8.94 11.96 4.21
N THR A 78 -7.85 12.32 3.53
CA THR A 78 -7.44 13.71 3.32
C THR A 78 -8.39 14.47 2.39
N GLY A 79 -9.15 13.74 1.56
CA GLY A 79 -10.01 14.32 0.53
C GLY A 79 -9.28 14.64 -0.78
N VAL A 80 -7.98 14.39 -0.86
CA VAL A 80 -7.20 14.60 -2.10
C VAL A 80 -7.48 13.46 -3.08
N LEU A 81 -7.99 13.81 -4.26
CA LEU A 81 -8.35 12.88 -5.31
C LEU A 81 -7.37 12.96 -6.48
N LEU A 82 -6.95 11.80 -6.98
CA LEU A 82 -6.15 11.66 -8.20
C LEU A 82 -7.04 11.57 -9.44
N ALA A 83 -8.22 10.95 -9.31
CA ALA A 83 -9.26 10.83 -10.33
C ALA A 83 -10.64 10.77 -9.65
N PRO A 84 -11.77 10.85 -10.41
CA PRO A 84 -13.08 10.58 -9.84
C PRO A 84 -13.08 9.23 -9.12
N GLU A 85 -13.53 9.19 -7.87
CA GLU A 85 -13.53 8.01 -7.00
C GLU A 85 -12.16 7.44 -6.60
N LEU A 86 -11.03 8.03 -7.01
CA LEU A 86 -9.68 7.53 -6.73
C LEU A 86 -8.90 8.47 -5.79
N PRO A 87 -8.88 8.22 -4.47
CA PRO A 87 -8.15 9.01 -3.50
C PRO A 87 -6.63 8.77 -3.57
N VAL A 88 -5.83 9.76 -3.18
CA VAL A 88 -4.36 9.65 -3.19
C VAL A 88 -3.84 8.55 -2.26
N GLU A 89 -4.56 8.29 -1.16
CA GLU A 89 -4.24 7.22 -0.23
C GLU A 89 -4.35 5.83 -0.87
N GLU A 90 -5.18 5.67 -1.90
CA GLU A 90 -5.27 4.40 -2.64
C GLU A 90 -3.96 4.12 -3.39
N LEU A 91 -3.36 5.13 -4.03
CA LEU A 91 -2.06 4.99 -4.66
C LEU A 91 -0.98 4.60 -3.63
N LEU A 92 -0.98 5.24 -2.46
CA LEU A 92 -0.07 4.89 -1.36
C LEU A 92 -0.30 3.46 -0.88
N PHE A 93 -1.56 3.03 -0.77
CA PHE A 93 -1.93 1.68 -0.41
C PHE A 93 -1.45 0.65 -1.44
N LEU A 94 -1.60 0.92 -2.74
CA LEU A 94 -1.12 0.02 -3.81
C LEU A 94 0.42 -0.09 -3.81
N ILE A 95 1.14 1.01 -3.59
CA ILE A 95 2.60 1.00 -3.42
C ILE A 95 2.98 0.12 -2.23
N PHE A 96 2.30 0.33 -1.08
CA PHE A 96 2.50 -0.46 0.12
C PHE A 96 2.20 -1.94 -0.11
N LEU A 97 1.06 -2.26 -0.72
CA LEU A 97 0.62 -3.63 -1.01
C LEU A 97 1.65 -4.36 -1.86
N CYS A 98 2.09 -3.76 -2.96
CA CYS A 98 3.12 -4.34 -3.81
C CYS A 98 4.44 -4.56 -3.05
N TRP A 99 4.84 -3.63 -2.18
CA TRP A 99 6.07 -3.76 -1.39
C TRP A 99 5.95 -4.87 -0.36
N LEU A 100 4.85 -4.89 0.39
CA LEU A 100 4.54 -5.90 1.39
C LEU A 100 4.59 -7.30 0.75
N THR A 101 3.90 -7.48 -0.38
CA THR A 101 3.87 -8.77 -1.09
C THR A 101 5.28 -9.23 -1.44
N MET A 102 6.13 -8.35 -1.97
CA MET A 102 7.49 -8.71 -2.36
C MET A 102 8.41 -8.98 -1.16
N ASN A 103 8.28 -8.21 -0.08
CA ASN A 103 9.02 -8.46 1.16
C ASN A 103 8.62 -9.82 1.78
N VAL A 104 7.33 -10.13 1.82
CA VAL A 104 6.82 -11.43 2.31
C VAL A 104 7.32 -12.57 1.42
N TYR A 105 7.18 -12.44 0.09
CA TYR A 105 7.60 -13.46 -0.86
C TYR A 105 9.09 -13.77 -0.73
N THR A 106 9.95 -12.76 -0.84
CA THR A 106 11.41 -12.94 -0.75
C THR A 106 11.86 -13.41 0.63
N GLY A 107 11.22 -12.91 1.70
CA GLY A 107 11.44 -13.37 3.06
C GLY A 107 11.10 -14.85 3.25
N ALA A 108 9.97 -15.30 2.70
CA ALA A 108 9.54 -16.69 2.75
C ALA A 108 10.47 -17.62 1.97
N VAL A 109 10.87 -17.24 0.75
CA VAL A 109 11.83 -18.00 -0.08
C VAL A 109 13.13 -18.25 0.70
N ARG A 110 13.72 -17.20 1.28
CA ARG A 110 14.96 -17.31 2.06
C ARG A 110 14.81 -18.14 3.33
N LEU A 111 13.66 -18.07 4.00
CA LEU A 111 13.39 -18.89 5.18
C LEU A 111 13.33 -20.37 4.82
N LEU A 112 12.69 -20.70 3.69
CA LEU A 112 12.58 -22.09 3.21
C LEU A 112 13.93 -22.64 2.76
N GLU A 113 14.76 -21.84 2.07
CA GLU A 113 16.13 -22.23 1.68
C GLU A 113 16.99 -22.56 2.91
N ARG A 114 17.00 -21.69 3.92
CA ARG A 114 17.74 -21.92 5.17
C ARG A 114 17.29 -23.17 5.94
N ARG A 115 16.01 -23.54 5.83
CA ARG A 115 15.49 -24.77 6.46
C ARG A 115 15.96 -26.01 5.72
N ARG A 116 16.05 -25.96 4.38
CA ARG A 116 16.56 -27.07 3.55
C ARG A 116 18.05 -27.33 3.81
N GLU A 117 18.85 -26.29 4.00
CA GLU A 117 20.29 -26.43 4.29
C GLU A 117 20.58 -27.04 5.68
N ARG A 118 19.61 -27.01 6.60
CA ARG A 118 19.74 -27.52 7.97
C ARG A 118 19.22 -28.94 8.16
N ALA A 119 18.50 -29.49 7.18
CA ALA A 119 17.92 -30.84 7.20
C ALA A 119 18.87 -31.82 6.51
#